data_AF-W1F448-F1
#
_entry.id   AF-W1F448-F1
#
_cell.length_a   1.000
_cell.length_b   1.000
_cell.length_c   1.000
_cell.angle_alpha   90.00
_cell.angle_beta   90.00
_cell.angle_gamma   90.00
#
_symmetry.space_group_name_H-M   'P 1'
#
loop_
_entity.id
_entity.type
_entity.pdbx_description
1 polymer ?
#
loop_
_entity_poly.entity_id
_entity_poly.type
_entity_poly.pdbx_seq_one_letter_code
_entity_poly.pdbx_strand_id
1 'polypeptide(L)'
;MSSDIKIKVQSFGRFLSNMVMPNIGAFIAWGIITALFIPTGWLPNETLAKLVGPMITYLLPLLIGYTGGKLVGGERGGVVGAITTMGVIVGADMPMFLGSMIAGPLGGWCIKHFDRWVDGKIKSGFEMLVNNFSAGIIGMILAILAFLGIGPIVEACPKCWLRA
;
A
#
# COMPACT_ATOMS: atom_id res chain seq x y z
N MET A 1 -4.14 -20.10 -24.91
CA MET A 1 -3.93 -18.71 -24.45
C MET A 1 -2.87 -18.06 -25.34
N SER A 2 -3.22 -16.99 -26.07
CA SER A 2 -2.31 -16.24 -26.96
C SER A 2 -1.07 -15.76 -26.18
N SER A 3 0.10 -15.75 -26.84
CA SER A 3 1.39 -15.30 -26.29
C SER A 3 1.30 -13.94 -25.60
N ASP A 4 0.49 -13.00 -26.12
CA ASP A 4 0.33 -11.65 -25.57
C ASP A 4 -0.35 -11.62 -24.19
N ILE A 5 -1.31 -12.52 -23.96
CA ILE A 5 -1.98 -12.65 -22.66
C ILE A 5 -1.00 -13.18 -21.62
N LYS A 6 -0.16 -14.17 -22.00
CA LYS A 6 0.89 -14.69 -21.11
C LYS A 6 1.89 -13.59 -20.71
N ILE A 7 2.31 -12.76 -21.66
CA ILE A 7 3.24 -11.66 -21.42
C ILE A 7 2.64 -10.64 -20.44
N LYS A 8 1.37 -10.24 -20.63
CA LYS A 8 0.69 -9.30 -19.72
C LYS A 8 0.51 -9.85 -18.30
N VAL A 9 0.18 -11.14 -18.16
CA VAL A 9 0.07 -11.78 -16.85
C VAL A 9 1.44 -11.82 -16.15
N GLN A 10 2.51 -12.15 -16.90
CA GLN A 10 3.86 -12.16 -16.35
C GLN A 10 4.35 -10.77 -15.95
N SER A 11 4.07 -9.73 -16.75
CA SER A 11 4.46 -8.37 -16.41
C SER A 11 3.72 -7.86 -15.18
N PHE A 12 2.43 -8.19 -15.04
CA PHE A 12 1.65 -7.88 -13.84
C PHE A 12 2.21 -8.60 -12.60
N GLY A 13 2.53 -9.90 -12.70
CA GLY A 13 3.17 -10.64 -11.62
C GLY A 13 4.52 -10.03 -11.19
N ARG A 14 5.37 -9.67 -12.15
CA ARG A 14 6.64 -8.98 -11.87
C ARG A 14 6.42 -7.64 -11.17
N PHE A 15 5.41 -6.88 -11.58
CA PHE A 15 5.06 -5.62 -10.95
C PHE A 15 4.67 -5.83 -9.48
N LEU A 16 3.80 -6.78 -9.19
CA LEU A 16 3.43 -7.13 -7.80
C LEU A 16 4.64 -7.59 -6.97
N SER A 17 5.51 -8.43 -7.53
CA SER A 17 6.75 -8.83 -6.84
C SER A 17 7.64 -7.64 -6.51
N ASN A 18 7.77 -6.66 -7.43
CA ASN A 18 8.55 -5.46 -7.21
C ASN A 18 7.99 -4.54 -6.11
N MET A 19 6.72 -4.72 -5.73
CA MET A 19 6.14 -4.02 -4.58
C MET A 19 6.54 -4.64 -3.25
N VAL A 20 6.76 -5.95 -3.21
CA VAL A 20 7.05 -6.69 -1.97
C VAL A 20 8.54 -6.82 -1.72
N MET A 21 9.34 -7.08 -2.77
CA MET A 21 10.77 -7.38 -2.64
C MET A 21 11.58 -6.31 -1.89
N PRO A 22 11.41 -5.00 -2.16
CA PRO A 22 12.12 -3.95 -1.42
C PRO A 22 11.79 -3.93 0.08
N ASN A 23 10.66 -4.52 0.47
CA ASN A 23 10.15 -4.53 1.83
C ASN A 23 10.45 -5.83 2.59
N ILE A 24 11.19 -6.78 1.99
CA ILE A 24 11.53 -8.08 2.63
C ILE A 24 12.17 -7.89 4.00
N GLY A 25 12.98 -6.84 4.20
CA GLY A 25 13.57 -6.54 5.52
C GLY A 25 12.53 -6.34 6.62
N ALA A 26 11.39 -5.71 6.32
CA ALA A 26 10.30 -5.51 7.27
C ALA A 26 9.57 -6.83 7.58
N PHE A 27 9.39 -7.70 6.58
CA PHE A 27 8.85 -9.05 6.79
C PHE A 27 9.75 -9.91 7.67
N ILE A 28 11.07 -9.84 7.46
CA ILE A 28 12.05 -10.54 8.29
C ILE A 28 12.00 -10.03 9.73
N ALA A 29 11.99 -8.70 9.93
CA ALA A 29 11.90 -8.12 11.27
C ALA A 29 10.62 -8.57 12.00
N TRP A 30 9.47 -8.52 11.32
CA TRP A 30 8.21 -9.03 11.85
C TRP A 30 8.28 -10.53 12.19
N GLY A 31 8.89 -11.35 11.32
CA GLY A 31 9.06 -12.78 11.53
C GLY A 31 9.94 -13.11 12.74
N ILE A 32 11.04 -12.37 12.93
CA ILE A 32 11.94 -12.53 14.09
C ILE A 32 11.22 -12.16 15.38
N ILE A 33 10.53 -11.01 15.42
CA ILE A 33 9.76 -10.57 16.59
C ILE A 33 8.67 -11.61 16.93
N THR A 34 8.01 -12.15 15.91
CA THR A 34 7.00 -13.20 16.07
C THR A 34 7.61 -14.48 16.64
N ALA A 35 8.72 -14.95 16.06
CA ALA A 35 9.39 -16.17 16.53
C ALA A 35 9.92 -16.07 17.96
N LEU A 36 10.35 -14.87 18.39
CA LEU A 36 10.88 -14.64 19.73
C LEU A 36 9.79 -14.44 20.77
N PHE A 37 8.89 -13.48 20.57
CA PHE A 37 8.17 -12.87 21.70
C PHE A 37 6.71 -13.32 21.87
N ILE A 38 6.11 -13.99 20.89
CA ILE A 38 4.74 -14.50 21.04
C ILE A 38 4.68 -15.59 22.13
N PRO A 39 3.49 -15.96 22.63
CA PRO A 39 3.36 -16.97 23.69
C PRO A 39 4.02 -18.32 23.37
N THR A 40 4.04 -18.70 22.10
CA THR A 40 4.67 -19.94 21.59
C THR A 40 6.10 -19.74 21.05
N GLY A 41 6.68 -18.56 21.25
CA GLY A 41 8.01 -18.19 20.77
C GLY A 41 9.14 -18.68 21.68
N TRP A 42 10.39 -18.41 21.28
CA TRP A 42 11.58 -18.83 22.03
C TRP A 42 11.81 -18.03 23.32
N LEU A 43 11.39 -16.77 23.35
CA LEU A 43 11.53 -15.84 24.48
C LEU A 43 10.22 -15.08 24.72
N PRO A 44 9.13 -15.75 25.16
CA PRO A 44 7.80 -15.13 25.26
C PRO A 44 7.81 -13.87 26.11
N ASN A 45 7.25 -12.78 25.58
CA ASN A 45 7.13 -11.50 26.27
C ASN A 45 5.88 -10.77 25.81
N GLU A 46 4.88 -10.64 26.67
CA GLU A 46 3.58 -10.04 26.33
C GLU A 46 3.70 -8.58 25.88
N THR A 47 4.67 -7.83 26.39
CA THR A 47 4.86 -6.42 26.02
C THR A 47 5.45 -6.30 24.62
N LEU A 48 6.46 -7.11 24.30
CA LEU A 48 7.09 -7.10 22.97
C LEU A 48 6.23 -7.79 21.91
N ALA A 49 5.44 -8.79 22.29
CA ALA A 49 4.48 -9.46 21.39
C ALA A 49 3.45 -8.48 20.80
N LYS A 50 3.13 -7.38 21.51
CA LYS A 50 2.21 -6.33 21.02
C LYS A 50 2.69 -5.66 19.73
N LEU A 51 3.97 -5.78 19.37
CA LEU A 51 4.49 -5.26 18.10
C LEU A 51 4.00 -6.07 16.89
N VAL A 52 3.73 -7.36 17.04
CA VAL A 52 3.40 -8.28 15.93
C VAL A 52 2.16 -7.84 15.19
N GLY A 53 1.09 -7.49 15.92
CA GLY A 53 -0.21 -7.10 15.34
C GLY A 53 -0.11 -5.84 14.47
N PRO A 54 0.37 -4.70 15.00
CA PRO A 54 0.50 -3.48 14.21
C PRO A 54 1.45 -3.62 13.02
N MET A 55 2.48 -4.47 13.12
CA MET A 55 3.39 -4.71 12.00
C MET A 55 2.68 -5.40 10.83
N ILE A 56 1.93 -6.48 11.08
CA ILE A 56 1.23 -7.18 10.00
C ILE A 56 0.01 -6.41 9.48
N THR A 57 -0.71 -5.71 10.34
CA THR A 57 -1.95 -5.00 9.94
C THR A 57 -1.69 -3.64 9.30
N TYR A 58 -0.66 -2.90 9.76
CA TYR A 58 -0.38 -1.55 9.26
C TYR A 58 0.94 -1.46 8.51
N LEU A 59 2.06 -1.80 9.16
CA LEU A 59 3.39 -1.52 8.62
C LEU A 59 3.62 -2.20 7.27
N LEU A 60 3.43 -3.52 7.18
CA LEU A 60 3.74 -4.27 5.97
C LEU A 60 2.82 -3.87 4.80
N PRO A 61 1.48 -3.75 4.98
CA PRO A 61 0.60 -3.28 3.92
C PRO A 61 0.91 -1.84 3.47
N LEU A 62 1.19 -0.92 4.40
CA LEU A 62 1.55 0.47 4.06
C LEU A 62 2.85 0.55 3.25
N LEU A 63 3.87 -0.24 3.61
CA LEU A 63 5.12 -0.29 2.86
C LEU A 63 4.90 -0.79 1.43
N ILE A 64 4.07 -1.82 1.25
CA ILE A 64 3.69 -2.32 -0.08
C ILE A 64 2.93 -1.24 -0.86
N GLY A 65 1.97 -0.58 -0.23
CA GLY A 65 1.21 0.52 -0.83
C GLY A 65 2.10 1.68 -1.25
N TYR A 66 3.05 2.07 -0.39
CA TYR A 66 4.07 3.09 -0.69
C TYR A 66 4.92 2.68 -1.89
N THR A 67 5.46 1.46 -1.89
CA THR A 67 6.30 0.98 -3.00
C THR A 67 5.51 0.94 -4.31
N GLY A 68 4.26 0.47 -4.29
CA GLY A 68 3.39 0.47 -5.46
C GLY A 68 3.12 1.87 -6.01
N GLY A 69 2.77 2.80 -5.13
CA GLY A 69 2.58 4.20 -5.49
C GLY A 69 3.87 4.82 -6.06
N LYS A 70 5.01 4.48 -5.48
CA LYS A 70 6.33 4.95 -5.91
C LYS A 70 6.73 4.42 -7.29
N LEU A 71 6.46 3.15 -7.57
CA LEU A 71 6.71 2.55 -8.89
C LEU A 71 5.92 3.25 -10.00
N VAL A 72 4.76 3.82 -9.68
CA VAL A 72 3.92 4.54 -10.66
C VAL A 72 4.28 6.02 -10.73
N GLY A 73 4.28 6.72 -9.60
CA GLY A 73 4.34 8.18 -9.48
C GLY A 73 5.54 8.76 -8.72
N GLY A 74 6.63 8.00 -8.56
CA GLY A 74 7.83 8.46 -7.84
C GLY A 74 7.58 8.68 -6.35
N GLU A 75 8.43 9.44 -5.66
CA GLU A 75 8.33 9.62 -4.19
C GLU A 75 6.95 10.16 -3.75
N ARG A 76 6.40 11.13 -4.51
CA ARG A 76 5.06 11.68 -4.24
C ARG A 76 3.97 10.62 -4.42
N GLY A 77 4.10 9.80 -5.46
CA GLY A 77 3.26 8.63 -5.65
C GLY A 77 3.33 7.66 -4.49
N GLY A 78 4.51 7.47 -3.89
CA GLY A 78 4.66 6.63 -2.70
C GLY A 78 3.88 7.17 -1.51
N VAL A 79 4.01 8.45 -1.20
CA VAL A 79 3.28 9.09 -0.09
C VAL A 79 1.77 8.99 -0.31
N VAL A 80 1.27 9.34 -1.49
CA VAL A 80 -0.18 9.25 -1.82
C VAL A 80 -0.65 7.80 -1.80
N GLY A 81 0.15 6.86 -2.32
CA GLY A 81 -0.15 5.43 -2.29
C GLY A 81 -0.27 4.88 -0.87
N ALA A 82 0.58 5.33 0.05
CA ALA A 82 0.48 4.97 1.47
C ALA A 82 -0.79 5.54 2.13
N ILE A 83 -1.14 6.80 1.85
CA ILE A 83 -2.37 7.43 2.36
C ILE A 83 -3.60 6.67 1.87
N THR A 84 -3.70 6.39 0.57
CA THR A 84 -4.80 5.59 0.00
C THR A 84 -4.88 4.20 0.62
N THR A 85 -3.73 3.57 0.85
CA THR A 85 -3.61 2.25 1.49
C THR A 85 -4.12 2.28 2.94
N MET A 86 -3.96 3.38 3.66
CA MET A 86 -4.56 3.52 5.00
C MET A 86 -6.08 3.42 4.94
N GLY A 87 -6.72 4.04 3.94
CA GLY A 87 -8.17 3.91 3.73
C GLY A 87 -8.61 2.47 3.52
N VAL A 88 -7.82 1.68 2.80
CA VAL A 88 -8.04 0.24 2.61
C VAL A 88 -7.94 -0.54 3.92
N ILE A 89 -6.88 -0.29 4.70
CA ILE A 89 -6.63 -1.01 5.96
C ILE A 89 -7.75 -0.75 6.96
N VAL A 90 -8.19 0.51 7.10
CA VAL A 90 -9.26 0.87 8.05
C VAL A 90 -10.63 0.34 7.61
N GLY A 91 -10.80 0.04 6.33
CA GLY A 91 -12.04 -0.52 5.77
C GLY A 91 -12.20 -2.04 5.91
N ALA A 92 -11.24 -2.75 6.53
CA ALA A 92 -11.27 -4.19 6.67
C ALA A 92 -10.67 -4.68 8.00
N ASP A 93 -11.22 -5.75 8.56
CA ASP A 93 -10.76 -6.33 9.83
C ASP A 93 -9.55 -7.27 9.70
N MET A 94 -9.00 -7.43 8.49
CA MET A 94 -7.89 -8.34 8.19
C MET A 94 -6.74 -7.59 7.49
N PRO A 95 -5.48 -8.09 7.57
CA PRO A 95 -4.35 -7.49 6.86
C PRO A 95 -4.56 -7.40 5.34
N MET A 96 -4.61 -6.18 4.79
CA MET A 96 -4.96 -5.95 3.38
C MET A 96 -3.76 -5.86 2.44
N PHE A 97 -2.97 -6.94 2.32
CA PHE A 97 -1.84 -7.00 1.40
C PHE A 97 -2.25 -6.77 -0.07
N LEU A 98 -3.23 -7.54 -0.56
CA LEU A 98 -3.73 -7.40 -1.93
C LEU A 98 -4.44 -6.05 -2.16
N GLY A 99 -5.12 -5.54 -1.14
CA GLY A 99 -5.76 -4.23 -1.19
C GLY A 99 -4.74 -3.11 -1.36
N SER A 100 -3.63 -3.19 -0.62
CA SER A 100 -2.48 -2.29 -0.74
C SER A 100 -1.82 -2.39 -2.12
N MET A 101 -1.75 -3.60 -2.67
CA MET A 101 -1.19 -3.85 -4.00
C MET A 101 -1.97 -3.18 -5.14
N ILE A 102 -3.27 -2.97 -4.94
CA ILE A 102 -4.14 -2.29 -5.90
C ILE A 102 -4.18 -0.79 -5.60
N ALA A 103 -4.46 -0.42 -4.35
CA ALA A 103 -4.65 0.96 -3.92
C ALA A 103 -3.38 1.82 -4.02
N GLY A 104 -2.22 1.26 -3.67
CA GLY A 104 -0.94 1.97 -3.74
C GLY A 104 -0.64 2.53 -5.14
N PRO A 105 -0.56 1.67 -6.18
CA PRO A 105 -0.37 2.09 -7.57
C PRO A 105 -1.45 3.05 -8.08
N LEU A 106 -2.72 2.88 -7.66
CA LEU A 106 -3.80 3.80 -8.00
C LEU A 106 -3.54 5.21 -7.43
N GLY A 107 -3.11 5.30 -6.17
CA GLY A 107 -2.69 6.56 -5.55
C GLY A 107 -1.54 7.22 -6.32
N GLY A 108 -0.52 6.43 -6.67
CA GLY A 108 0.60 6.90 -7.49
C GLY A 108 0.19 7.37 -8.89
N TRP A 109 -0.79 6.69 -9.50
CA TRP A 109 -1.32 7.05 -10.82
C TRP A 109 -2.07 8.38 -10.79
N CYS A 110 -2.93 8.59 -9.79
CA CYS A 110 -3.70 9.83 -9.65
C CYS A 110 -2.79 11.05 -9.47
N ILE A 111 -1.81 10.97 -8.56
CA ILE A 111 -0.91 12.11 -8.33
C ILE A 111 0.00 12.37 -9.53
N LYS A 112 0.51 11.31 -10.19
CA LYS A 112 1.28 11.47 -11.43
C LYS A 112 0.49 12.20 -12.51
N HIS A 113 -0.81 11.90 -12.63
CA HIS A 113 -1.67 12.56 -13.61
C HIS A 113 -1.87 14.04 -13.27
N PHE A 114 -2.11 14.35 -12.00
CA PHE A 114 -2.21 15.73 -11.52
C PHE A 114 -0.90 16.50 -11.76
N ASP A 115 0.24 15.90 -11.43
CA ASP A 115 1.56 16.52 -11.57
C ASP A 115 1.84 16.90 -13.02
N ARG A 116 1.52 16.02 -13.97
CA ARG A 116 1.65 16.31 -15.41
C ARG A 116 0.72 17.44 -15.87
N TRP A 117 -0.43 17.62 -15.23
CA TRP A 117 -1.38 18.65 -15.61
C TRP A 117 -0.99 20.05 -15.11
N VAL A 118 -0.28 20.08 -13.99
CA VAL A 118 0.15 21.31 -13.31
C VAL A 118 1.60 21.70 -13.65
N ASP A 119 2.33 20.80 -14.31
CA ASP A 119 3.70 21.03 -14.79
C ASP A 119 3.82 22.33 -15.60
N GLY A 120 4.84 23.13 -15.30
CA GLY A 120 5.08 24.45 -15.90
C GLY A 120 4.07 25.55 -15.58
N LYS A 121 3.00 25.27 -14.81
CA LYS A 121 1.99 26.27 -14.44
C LYS A 121 2.23 26.91 -13.06
N ILE A 122 3.12 26.33 -12.25
CA ILE A 122 3.41 26.82 -10.90
C ILE A 122 4.57 27.81 -10.96
N LYS A 123 4.42 28.94 -10.27
CA LYS A 123 5.51 29.91 -10.10
C LYS A 123 6.60 29.32 -9.21
N SER A 124 7.86 29.59 -9.55
CA SER A 124 9.00 29.22 -8.70
C SER A 124 8.79 29.73 -7.27
N GLY A 125 9.11 28.88 -6.28
CA GLY A 125 8.84 29.13 -4.85
C GLY A 125 7.50 28.60 -4.32
N PHE A 126 6.48 28.39 -5.18
CA PHE A 126 5.20 27.79 -4.79
C PHE A 126 5.12 26.29 -5.04
N GLU A 127 6.10 25.71 -5.73
CA GLU A 127 6.11 24.29 -6.12
C GLU A 127 5.97 23.36 -4.93
N MET A 128 6.73 23.56 -3.86
CA MET A 128 6.64 22.71 -2.67
C MET A 128 5.26 22.81 -1.99
N LEU A 129 4.65 24.00 -1.99
CA LEU A 129 3.31 24.21 -1.46
C LEU A 129 2.30 23.41 -2.27
N VAL A 130 2.26 23.61 -3.59
CA VAL A 130 1.32 22.92 -4.47
C VAL A 130 1.56 21.41 -4.44
N ASN A 131 2.81 20.96 -4.42
CA ASN A 131 3.17 19.54 -4.42
C ASN A 131 2.69 18.82 -3.16
N ASN A 132 2.85 19.43 -1.99
CA ASN A 132 2.42 18.84 -0.72
C ASN A 132 0.90 18.93 -0.52
N PHE A 133 0.29 20.10 -0.81
CA PHE A 133 -1.16 20.26 -0.68
C PHE A 133 -1.94 19.36 -1.64
N SER A 134 -1.49 19.26 -2.90
CA SER A 134 -2.13 18.36 -3.86
C SER A 134 -1.99 16.89 -3.47
N ALA A 135 -0.82 16.45 -3.03
CA ALA A 135 -0.63 15.09 -2.52
C ALA A 135 -1.54 14.81 -1.32
N GLY A 136 -1.66 15.76 -0.40
CA GLY A 136 -2.57 15.66 0.76
C GLY A 136 -4.04 15.57 0.37
N ILE A 137 -4.53 16.47 -0.48
CA ILE A 137 -5.95 16.51 -0.91
C ILE A 137 -6.30 15.26 -1.73
N ILE A 138 -5.46 14.90 -2.70
CA ILE A 138 -5.70 13.72 -3.54
C ILE A 138 -5.62 12.45 -2.69
N GLY A 139 -4.61 12.34 -1.81
CA GLY A 139 -4.48 11.23 -0.88
C GLY A 139 -5.71 11.09 0.03
N MET A 140 -6.20 12.19 0.60
CA MET A 140 -7.40 12.20 1.44
C MET A 140 -8.63 11.69 0.67
N ILE A 141 -8.90 12.22 -0.53
CA ILE A 141 -10.04 11.79 -1.34
C ILE A 141 -9.93 10.29 -1.67
N LEU A 142 -8.75 9.83 -2.09
CA LEU A 142 -8.55 8.43 -2.42
C LEU A 142 -8.65 7.52 -1.21
N ALA A 143 -8.18 7.93 -0.03
CA ALA A 143 -8.33 7.17 1.20
C ALA A 143 -9.80 7.01 1.59
N ILE A 144 -10.60 8.07 1.48
CA ILE A 144 -12.05 8.01 1.74
C ILE A 144 -12.72 7.05 0.74
N LEU A 145 -12.41 7.17 -0.55
CA LEU A 145 -12.96 6.29 -1.58
C LEU A 145 -12.54 4.84 -1.38
N ALA A 146 -11.29 4.59 -0.99
CA ALA A 146 -10.78 3.27 -0.69
C ALA A 146 -11.51 2.65 0.52
N PHE A 147 -11.69 3.43 1.59
CA PHE A 147 -12.44 3.00 2.77
C PHE A 147 -13.89 2.62 2.42
N LEU A 148 -14.61 3.50 1.73
CA LEU A 148 -16.01 3.27 1.33
C LEU A 148 -16.14 2.15 0.30
N GLY A 149 -15.14 1.96 -0.56
CA GLY A 149 -15.16 0.94 -1.62
C GLY A 149 -14.82 -0.46 -1.11
N ILE A 150 -14.01 -0.59 -0.06
CA ILE A 150 -13.56 -1.90 0.43
C ILE A 150 -14.60 -2.61 1.27
N GLY A 151 -15.33 -1.90 2.14
CA GLY A 151 -16.44 -2.49 2.91
C GLY A 151 -17.36 -3.39 2.07
N PRO A 152 -17.99 -2.88 0.98
CA PRO A 152 -18.90 -3.68 0.16
C PRO A 152 -18.18 -4.79 -0.64
N ILE A 153 -16.92 -4.60 -1.02
CA ILE A 153 -16.14 -5.63 -1.74
C ILE A 153 -15.81 -6.82 -0.83
N VAL A 154 -15.48 -6.55 0.43
CA VAL A 154 -15.17 -7.57 1.44
C VAL A 154 -16.42 -8.35 1.82
N GLU A 155 -17.55 -7.67 2.00
CA GLU A 155 -18.84 -8.31 2.29
C GLU A 155 -19.36 -9.15 1.11
N ALA A 156 -19.18 -8.68 -0.13
CA ALA A 156 -19.63 -9.38 -1.32
C ALA A 156 -18.81 -10.64 -1.65
N CYS A 157 -17.54 -10.71 -1.24
CA CYS A 157 -16.71 -11.89 -1.50
C CYS A 157 -15.68 -12.21 -0.39
N PRO A 158 -16.13 -12.80 0.73
CA PRO A 158 -15.23 -13.20 1.83
C PRO A 158 -14.16 -14.21 1.38
N LYS A 159 -14.51 -15.11 0.44
CA LYS A 159 -13.67 -16.25 0.01
C LYS A 159 -12.50 -15.87 -0.90
N CYS A 160 -12.54 -14.74 -1.61
CA CYS A 160 -11.43 -14.29 -2.46
C CYS A 160 -10.28 -13.66 -1.67
N TRP A 161 -10.55 -13.15 -0.47
CA TRP A 161 -9.57 -12.44 0.36
C TRP A 161 -8.92 -13.33 1.44
N LEU A 162 -9.64 -14.35 1.95
CA LEU A 162 -9.20 -15.27 3.01
C LEU A 162 -8.16 -16.33 2.60
N ARG A 163 -7.69 -16.34 1.34
CA ARG A 163 -6.82 -17.41 0.79
C ARG A 163 -5.40 -16.99 0.39
N ALA A 164 -4.97 -15.78 0.77
CA ALA A 164 -3.60 -15.29 0.52
C ALA A 164 -2.75 -15.35 1.80
#